data_AF-A0A558B7I4-F1
#
_entry.id   AF-A0A558B7I4-F1
#
_cell.length_a   1.000
_cell.length_b   1.000
_cell.length_c   1.000
_cell.angle_alpha   90.00
_cell.angle_beta   90.00
_cell.angle_gamma   90.00
#
_symmetry.space_group_name_H-M   'P 1'
#
loop_
_entity.id
_entity.type
_entity.pdbx_description
1 polymer ?
#
loop_
_entity_poly.entity_id
_entity_poly.type
_entity_poly.pdbx_seq_one_letter_code
_entity_poly.pdbx_strand_id
1 'polypeptide(L)'
;GLLDLFVQPTEPYVLLPLIALITLLCALGRHWRGALLCVAGTAIPVALNSWVLKPLFDRHLKDYLAYPSGHTVSLVAVLTVLVLLARPGTGRLVSGALAVLVTAVAGVGLVGLGYHYPIDVAGGALFAVAAVLGVSLSVSFLPVPRRAPERSDGSPPGGTSSGNPPAASPR
;
A
#
# COMPACT_ATOMS: atom_id res chain seq x y z
N GLY A 1 -15.64 18.75 -18.09
CA GLY A 1 -15.14 20.07 -17.62
C GLY A 1 -13.95 19.87 -16.71
N LEU A 2 -13.30 20.96 -16.25
CA LEU A 2 -12.09 20.87 -15.40
C LEU A 2 -12.34 20.11 -14.08
N LEU A 3 -13.52 20.25 -13.49
CA LEU A 3 -13.87 19.54 -12.25
C LEU A 3 -14.04 18.03 -12.44
N ASP A 4 -14.52 17.58 -13.61
CA ASP A 4 -14.63 16.15 -13.92
C ASP A 4 -13.24 15.51 -13.99
N LEU A 5 -12.26 16.24 -14.55
CA LEU A 5 -10.85 15.81 -14.57
C LEU A 5 -10.29 15.64 -13.15
N PHE A 6 -10.71 16.48 -12.20
CA PHE A 6 -10.28 16.37 -10.81
C PHE A 6 -10.87 15.16 -10.10
N VAL A 7 -12.07 14.71 -10.47
CA VAL A 7 -12.72 13.52 -9.89
C VAL A 7 -12.20 12.22 -10.52
N GLN A 8 -11.75 12.26 -11.77
CA GLN A 8 -11.28 11.09 -12.53
C GLN A 8 -10.34 10.14 -11.75
N PRO A 9 -9.36 10.59 -10.95
CA PRO A 9 -8.49 9.70 -10.18
C PRO A 9 -9.22 8.88 -9.10
N THR A 10 -10.40 9.30 -8.67
CA THR A 10 -11.21 8.58 -7.67
C THR A 10 -12.03 7.45 -8.26
N GLU A 11 -12.10 7.37 -9.59
CA GLU A 11 -12.99 6.45 -10.27
C GLU A 11 -12.50 5.00 -10.20
N PRO A 12 -13.41 4.02 -10.02
CA PRO A 12 -13.05 2.61 -9.91
C PRO A 12 -12.24 2.09 -11.11
N TYR A 13 -12.52 2.57 -12.32
CA TYR A 13 -11.80 2.14 -13.52
C TYR A 13 -10.34 2.63 -13.56
N VAL A 14 -9.96 3.64 -12.78
CA VAL A 14 -8.56 4.07 -12.59
C VAL A 14 -7.92 3.30 -11.44
N LEU A 15 -8.63 3.20 -10.32
CA LEU A 15 -8.09 2.60 -9.10
C LEU A 15 -7.90 1.08 -9.21
N LEU A 16 -8.84 0.35 -9.81
CA LEU A 16 -8.76 -1.12 -9.89
C LEU A 16 -7.55 -1.62 -10.70
N PRO A 17 -7.26 -1.09 -11.92
CA PRO A 17 -6.04 -1.46 -12.64
C PRO A 17 -4.77 -1.08 -11.88
N LEU A 18 -4.75 0.08 -11.20
CA LEU A 18 -3.61 0.51 -10.41
C LEU A 18 -3.35 -0.44 -9.23
N ILE A 19 -4.38 -0.82 -8.49
CA ILE A 19 -4.30 -1.81 -7.40
C ILE A 19 -3.78 -3.15 -7.93
N ALA A 20 -4.34 -3.62 -9.05
CA ALA A 20 -3.94 -4.88 -9.68
C ALA A 20 -2.45 -4.84 -10.09
N LEU A 21 -2.01 -3.74 -10.71
CA LEU A 21 -0.62 -3.55 -11.12
C LEU A 21 0.33 -3.53 -9.92
N ILE A 22 0.04 -2.75 -8.87
CA ILE A 22 0.90 -2.68 -7.67
C ILE A 22 0.97 -4.04 -6.98
N THR A 23 -0.17 -4.72 -6.85
CA THR A 23 -0.24 -6.07 -6.26
C THR A 23 0.62 -7.06 -7.06
N LEU A 24 0.50 -7.04 -8.39
CA LEU A 24 1.27 -7.89 -9.29
C LEU A 24 2.77 -7.60 -9.17
N LEU A 25 3.19 -6.32 -9.21
CA LEU A 25 4.59 -5.94 -9.06
C LEU A 25 5.16 -6.39 -7.70
N CYS A 26 4.40 -6.26 -6.61
CA CYS A 26 4.79 -6.77 -5.31
C CYS A 26 4.93 -8.29 -5.30
N ALA A 27 3.99 -9.02 -5.91
CA ALA A 27 4.01 -10.47 -6.00
C ALA A 27 5.20 -10.98 -6.86
N LEU A 28 5.46 -10.34 -8.01
CA LEU A 28 6.60 -10.65 -8.87
C LEU A 28 7.93 -10.39 -8.16
N GLY A 29 8.02 -9.32 -7.37
CA GLY A 29 9.15 -9.03 -6.48
C GLY A 29 9.21 -9.93 -5.23
N ARG A 30 8.28 -10.88 -5.06
CA ARG A 30 8.12 -11.76 -3.88
C ARG A 30 7.93 -11.00 -2.56
N HIS A 31 7.49 -9.75 -2.64
CA HIS A 31 7.14 -8.91 -1.51
C HIS A 31 5.69 -9.18 -1.08
N TRP A 32 5.43 -10.40 -0.61
CA TRP A 32 4.07 -10.87 -0.26
C TRP A 32 3.35 -9.99 0.77
N ARG A 33 4.08 -9.43 1.74
CA ARG A 33 3.52 -8.45 2.68
C ARG A 33 3.03 -7.18 1.99
N GLY A 34 3.76 -6.71 0.97
CA GLY A 34 3.36 -5.55 0.16
C GLY A 34 2.13 -5.84 -0.70
N ALA A 35 2.08 -7.03 -1.31
CA ALA A 35 0.91 -7.49 -2.07
C ALA A 35 -0.32 -7.61 -1.15
N LEU A 36 -0.18 -8.22 0.03
CA LEU A 36 -1.24 -8.33 1.02
C LEU A 36 -1.70 -6.96 1.51
N LEU A 37 -0.77 -6.05 1.81
CA LEU A 37 -1.10 -4.67 2.18
C LEU A 37 -1.87 -3.96 1.06
N CYS A 38 -1.50 -4.17 -0.20
CA CYS A 38 -2.20 -3.54 -1.32
C CYS A 38 -3.66 -4.02 -1.43
N VAL A 39 -3.88 -5.34 -1.36
CA VAL A 39 -5.23 -5.92 -1.43
C VAL A 39 -6.04 -5.60 -0.18
N ALA A 40 -5.53 -5.94 1.01
CA ALA A 40 -6.27 -5.76 2.25
C ALA A 40 -6.43 -4.28 2.62
N GLY A 41 -5.38 -3.47 2.41
CA GLY A 41 -5.38 -2.05 2.71
C GLY A 41 -6.32 -1.23 1.83
N THR A 42 -6.73 -1.74 0.67
CA THR A 42 -7.73 -1.08 -0.20
C THR A 42 -9.13 -1.67 -0.02
N ALA A 43 -9.26 -2.99 0.06
CA ALA A 43 -10.56 -3.65 0.19
C ALA A 43 -11.22 -3.41 1.55
N ILE A 44 -10.47 -3.50 2.66
CA ILE A 44 -11.05 -3.40 4.01
C ILE A 44 -11.64 -2.01 4.28
N PRO A 45 -10.95 -0.88 4.02
CA PRO A 45 -11.55 0.44 4.23
C PRO A 45 -12.81 0.66 3.39
N VAL A 46 -12.83 0.21 2.13
CA VAL A 46 -13.99 0.36 1.25
C VAL A 46 -15.18 -0.45 1.75
N ALA A 47 -14.95 -1.69 2.21
CA ALA A 47 -15.98 -2.55 2.78
C ALA A 47 -16.53 -1.96 4.08
N LEU A 48 -15.67 -1.56 5.02
CA LEU A 48 -16.07 -0.92 6.27
C LEU A 48 -16.84 0.37 6.04
N ASN A 49 -16.39 1.21 5.10
CA ASN A 49 -17.11 2.43 4.75
C ASN A 49 -18.53 2.12 4.26
N SER A 50 -18.65 1.13 3.37
CA SER A 50 -19.91 0.81 2.70
C SER A 50 -20.91 0.09 3.61
N TRP A 51 -20.44 -0.83 4.46
CA TRP A 51 -21.31 -1.74 5.21
C TRP A 51 -21.43 -1.39 6.69
N VAL A 52 -20.52 -0.56 7.22
CA VAL A 52 -20.54 -0.16 8.64
C VAL A 52 -20.78 1.33 8.77
N LEU A 53 -19.90 2.16 8.22
CA LEU A 53 -19.97 3.60 8.46
C LEU A 53 -21.19 4.25 7.81
N LYS A 54 -21.47 3.94 6.55
CA LYS A 54 -22.63 4.50 5.84
C LYS A 54 -23.95 4.19 6.58
N PRO A 55 -24.27 2.92 6.92
CA PRO A 55 -25.46 2.63 7.71
C PRO A 55 -25.46 3.25 9.11
N LEU A 56 -24.29 3.34 9.75
CA LEU A 56 -24.17 3.86 11.12
C LEU A 56 -24.44 5.36 11.21
N PHE A 57 -23.94 6.14 10.25
CA PHE A 57 -24.13 7.59 10.24
C PHE A 57 -25.46 8.02 9.62
N ASP A 58 -26.03 7.19 8.75
CA ASP A 58 -27.32 7.38 8.07
C ASP A 58 -27.53 8.79 7.44
N ARG A 59 -26.43 9.45 7.11
CA ARG A 59 -26.44 10.84 6.65
C ARG A 59 -26.62 10.88 5.14
N HIS A 60 -27.78 11.35 4.72
CA HIS A 60 -28.17 11.41 3.33
C HIS A 60 -27.79 12.74 2.65
N LEU A 61 -27.40 12.67 1.38
CA LEU A 61 -27.37 13.79 0.45
C LEU A 61 -28.19 13.36 -0.77
N LYS A 62 -29.35 13.99 -0.99
CA LYS A 62 -30.37 13.50 -1.94
C LYS A 62 -30.75 12.04 -1.60
N ASP A 63 -30.65 11.12 -2.56
CA ASP A 63 -31.13 9.74 -2.44
C ASP A 63 -30.04 8.73 -2.02
N TYR A 64 -28.85 9.17 -1.58
CA TYR A 64 -27.78 8.26 -1.13
C TYR A 64 -27.07 8.69 0.15
N LEU A 65 -26.50 7.71 0.85
CA LEU A 65 -25.65 7.88 2.02
C LEU A 65 -24.33 8.56 1.63
N ALA A 66 -24.21 9.82 2.03
CA ALA A 66 -23.18 10.74 1.58
C ALA A 66 -21.94 10.73 2.46
N TYR A 67 -22.11 10.41 3.75
CA TYR A 67 -21.03 10.35 4.71
C TYR A 67 -20.72 8.90 5.12
N PRO A 68 -19.43 8.50 5.10
CA PRO A 68 -18.27 9.17 4.49
C PRO A 68 -18.22 9.00 2.95
N SER A 69 -17.50 9.89 2.26
CA SER A 69 -17.32 9.82 0.80
C SER A 69 -16.61 8.54 0.34
N GLY A 70 -17.28 7.71 -0.46
CA GLY A 70 -16.70 6.47 -1.00
C GLY A 70 -15.58 6.71 -2.01
N HIS A 71 -15.70 7.74 -2.85
CA HIS A 71 -14.66 8.18 -3.79
C HIS A 71 -13.38 8.56 -3.05
N THR A 72 -13.54 9.32 -1.96
CA THR A 72 -12.41 9.74 -1.13
C THR A 72 -11.79 8.56 -0.39
N VAL A 73 -12.60 7.67 0.21
CA VAL A 73 -12.06 6.48 0.90
C VAL A 73 -11.24 5.61 -0.03
N SER A 74 -11.75 5.34 -1.24
CA SER A 74 -11.07 4.47 -2.21
C SER A 74 -9.74 5.08 -2.69
N LEU A 75 -9.76 6.37 -3.07
CA LEU A 75 -8.56 7.09 -3.49
C LEU A 75 -7.51 7.15 -2.37
N VAL A 76 -7.92 7.61 -1.18
CA VAL A 76 -6.99 7.80 -0.06
C VAL A 76 -6.43 6.48 0.44
N ALA A 77 -7.20 5.38 0.38
CA ALA A 77 -6.70 4.06 0.70
C ALA A 77 -5.54 3.64 -0.23
N VAL A 78 -5.72 3.79 -1.54
CA VAL A 78 -4.68 3.48 -2.54
C VAL A 78 -3.44 4.36 -2.35
N LEU A 79 -3.64 5.67 -2.17
CA LEU A 79 -2.54 6.62 -1.95
C LEU A 79 -1.77 6.30 -0.67
N THR A 80 -2.46 5.95 0.43
CA THR A 80 -1.81 5.58 1.69
C THR A 80 -0.99 4.30 1.53
N VAL A 81 -1.51 3.30 0.83
CA VAL A 81 -0.75 2.08 0.48
C VAL A 81 0.51 2.45 -0.30
N LEU A 82 0.43 3.30 -1.32
CA LEU A 82 1.57 3.74 -2.11
C LEU A 82 2.63 4.45 -1.25
N VAL A 83 2.23 5.32 -0.32
CA VAL A 83 3.13 5.98 0.63
C VAL A 83 3.84 4.96 1.53
N LEU A 84 3.13 3.93 1.99
CA LEU A 84 3.71 2.88 2.83
C LEU A 84 4.70 2.00 2.06
N LEU A 85 4.41 1.69 0.79
CA LEU A 85 5.29 0.92 -0.10
C LEU A 85 6.49 1.74 -0.60
N ALA A 86 6.43 3.07 -0.56
CA ALA A 86 7.53 3.94 -0.95
C ALA A 86 8.76 3.76 -0.04
N ARG A 87 9.96 3.96 -0.63
CA ARG A 87 11.23 3.88 0.10
C ARG A 87 11.27 4.88 1.25
N PRO A 88 11.78 4.49 2.43
CA PRO A 88 11.88 5.39 3.58
C PRO A 88 12.76 6.61 3.26
N GLY A 89 12.49 7.73 3.93
CA GLY A 89 13.16 9.02 3.67
C GLY A 89 12.42 9.84 2.61
N THR A 90 13.18 10.46 1.69
CA THR A 90 12.65 11.41 0.70
C THR A 90 11.58 10.81 -0.19
N GLY A 91 11.70 9.53 -0.58
CA GLY A 91 10.69 8.86 -1.41
C GLY A 91 9.32 8.87 -0.75
N ARG A 92 9.23 8.41 0.50
CA ARG A 92 7.99 8.42 1.30
C ARG A 92 7.46 9.84 1.55
N LEU A 93 8.33 10.81 1.80
CA LEU A 93 7.93 12.21 1.99
C LEU A 93 7.28 12.79 0.73
N VAL A 94 7.93 12.60 -0.43
CA VAL A 94 7.40 13.06 -1.72
C VAL A 94 6.10 12.35 -2.06
N SER A 95 6.03 11.03 -1.88
CA SER A 95 4.78 10.28 -2.08
C SER A 95 3.67 10.78 -1.16
N GLY A 96 3.98 11.11 0.10
CA GLY A 96 3.01 11.67 1.04
C GLY A 96 2.50 13.05 0.61
N ALA A 97 3.40 13.94 0.18
CA ALA A 97 3.03 15.26 -0.32
C ALA A 97 2.14 15.16 -1.57
N LEU A 98 2.49 14.28 -2.52
CA LEU A 98 1.67 14.01 -3.70
C LEU A 98 0.31 13.43 -3.34
N ALA A 99 0.25 12.51 -2.37
CA ALA A 99 -1.01 11.94 -1.90
C ALA A 99 -1.95 13.01 -1.33
N VAL A 100 -1.42 13.94 -0.52
CA VAL A 100 -2.18 15.08 0.01
C VAL A 100 -2.68 15.96 -1.14
N LEU A 101 -1.81 16.31 -2.10
CA LEU A 101 -2.17 17.15 -3.23
C LEU A 101 -3.28 16.52 -4.09
N VAL A 102 -3.14 15.25 -4.46
CA VAL A 102 -4.13 14.53 -5.27
C VAL A 102 -5.46 14.44 -4.53
N THR A 103 -5.43 14.17 -3.23
CA THR A 103 -6.65 14.14 -2.39
C THR A 103 -7.33 15.51 -2.34
N ALA A 104 -6.55 16.60 -2.21
CA ALA A 104 -7.09 17.95 -2.19
C ALA A 104 -7.73 18.34 -3.53
N VAL A 105 -7.07 18.04 -4.65
CA VAL A 105 -7.61 18.29 -6.01
C VAL A 105 -8.90 17.50 -6.23
N ALA A 106 -8.91 16.20 -5.90
CA ALA A 106 -10.12 15.39 -5.99
C ALA A 106 -11.24 15.92 -5.10
N GLY A 107 -10.91 16.36 -3.87
CA GLY A 107 -11.86 17.01 -2.97
C GLY A 107 -12.50 18.26 -3.57
N VAL A 108 -11.71 19.11 -4.24
CA VAL A 108 -12.23 20.29 -4.97
C VAL A 108 -13.19 19.86 -6.08
N GLY A 109 -12.86 18.82 -6.86
CA GLY A 109 -13.75 18.26 -7.88
C GLY A 109 -15.08 17.77 -7.29
N LEU A 110 -15.02 16.94 -6.25
CA LEU A 110 -16.19 16.34 -5.59
C LEU A 110 -17.12 17.39 -4.97
N VAL A 111 -16.54 18.41 -4.31
CA VAL A 111 -17.31 19.50 -3.71
C VAL A 111 -17.85 20.45 -4.77
N GLY A 112 -17.02 20.81 -5.76
CA GLY A 112 -17.39 21.74 -6.84
C GLY A 112 -18.50 21.21 -7.75
N LEU A 113 -18.57 19.89 -7.97
CA LEU A 113 -19.66 19.23 -8.68
C LEU A 113 -20.90 18.95 -7.80
N GLY A 114 -20.82 19.25 -6.50
CA GLY A 114 -21.91 19.03 -5.56
C GLY A 114 -22.16 17.56 -5.22
N TYR A 115 -21.16 16.68 -5.40
CA TYR A 115 -21.25 15.27 -5.04
C TYR A 115 -21.11 15.03 -3.53
N HIS A 116 -20.36 15.87 -2.83
CA HIS A 116 -20.10 15.73 -1.39
C HIS A 116 -19.88 17.08 -0.72
N TYR A 117 -20.19 17.16 0.59
CA TYR A 117 -19.72 18.28 1.41
C TYR A 117 -18.23 18.12 1.75
N PRO A 118 -17.52 19.23 2.04
CA PRO A 118 -16.11 19.17 2.47
C PRO A 118 -15.87 18.24 3.66
N ILE A 119 -16.82 18.15 4.59
CA ILE A 119 -16.73 17.28 5.76
C ILE A 119 -16.79 15.79 5.39
N ASP A 120 -17.49 15.43 4.31
CA ASP A 120 -17.60 14.03 3.86
C ASP A 120 -16.28 13.56 3.23
N VAL A 121 -15.59 14.48 2.55
CA VAL A 121 -14.23 14.29 2.02
C VAL A 121 -13.24 14.16 3.18
N ALA A 122 -13.25 15.10 4.14
CA ALA A 122 -12.34 15.08 5.28
C ALA A 122 -12.52 13.80 6.13
N GLY A 123 -13.77 13.43 6.43
CA GLY A 123 -14.10 12.21 7.16
C GLY A 123 -13.65 10.94 6.44
N GLY A 124 -13.91 10.85 5.13
CA GLY A 124 -13.46 9.72 4.30
C GLY A 124 -11.93 9.59 4.26
N ALA A 125 -11.21 10.72 4.13
CA ALA A 125 -9.76 10.72 4.10
C ALA A 125 -9.14 10.27 5.43
N LEU A 126 -9.58 10.85 6.55
CA LEU A 126 -9.09 10.48 7.88
C LEU A 126 -9.36 9.01 8.20
N PHE A 127 -10.57 8.54 7.91
CA PHE A 127 -10.94 7.15 8.09
C PHE A 127 -10.07 6.20 7.25
N ALA A 128 -9.89 6.49 5.96
CA ALA A 128 -9.10 5.64 5.07
C ALA A 128 -7.64 5.54 5.53
N VAL A 129 -7.01 6.67 5.89
CA VAL A 129 -5.65 6.67 6.45
C VAL A 129 -5.57 5.79 7.70
N ALA A 130 -6.47 6.01 8.67
CA ALA A 130 -6.46 5.24 9.92
C ALA A 130 -6.66 3.73 9.68
N ALA A 131 -7.61 3.36 8.82
CA ALA A 131 -7.89 1.97 8.49
C ALA A 131 -6.70 1.29 7.80
N VAL A 132 -6.08 1.93 6.80
CA VAL A 132 -4.90 1.39 6.10
C VAL A 132 -3.72 1.22 7.05
N LEU A 133 -3.48 2.19 7.94
CA LEU A 133 -2.43 2.07 8.96
C LEU A 133 -2.69 0.91 9.91
N GLY A 134 -3.95 0.69 10.33
CA GLY A 134 -4.35 -0.47 11.12
C GLY A 134 -4.14 -1.80 10.39
N VAL A 135 -4.46 -1.87 9.11
CA VAL A 135 -4.17 -3.05 8.26
C VAL A 135 -2.66 -3.27 8.14
N SER A 136 -1.88 -2.23 7.87
CA SER A 136 -0.42 -2.29 7.78
C SER A 136 0.21 -2.83 9.06
N LEU A 137 -0.24 -2.32 10.22
CA LEU A 137 0.18 -2.80 11.52
C LEU A 137 -0.17 -4.28 11.70
N SER A 138 -1.38 -4.69 11.34
CA SER A 138 -1.80 -6.10 11.41
C SER A 138 -0.95 -7.01 10.52
N VAL A 139 -0.64 -6.58 9.29
CA VAL A 139 0.23 -7.31 8.35
C VAL A 139 1.66 -7.43 8.87
N SER A 140 2.14 -6.44 9.63
CA SER A 140 3.50 -6.45 10.19
C SER A 140 3.72 -7.56 11.21
N PHE A 141 2.66 -7.99 11.90
CA PHE A 141 2.68 -9.10 12.86
C PHE A 141 2.62 -10.49 12.22
N LEU A 142 2.38 -10.60 10.90
CA LEU A 142 2.28 -11.90 10.25
C LEU A 142 3.66 -12.58 10.14
N PRO A 143 3.79 -13.87 10.52
CA PRO A 143 5.02 -14.63 10.32
C PRO A 143 5.36 -14.69 8.84
N VAL A 144 6.58 -14.31 8.46
CA VAL A 144 7.08 -14.58 7.10
C VAL A 144 7.78 -15.93 7.11
N PRO A 145 7.41 -16.85 6.20
CA PRO A 145 8.18 -18.07 5.99
C PRO A 145 9.64 -17.68 5.71
N ARG A 146 10.55 -18.00 6.63
CA ARG A 146 11.98 -17.88 6.36
C ARG A 146 12.25 -18.77 5.14
N ARG A 147 12.83 -18.21 4.08
CA ARG A 147 13.50 -19.04 3.08
C ARG A 147 14.48 -19.91 3.86
N ALA A 148 14.37 -21.23 3.74
CA ALA A 148 15.44 -22.12 4.17
C ALA A 148 16.74 -21.59 3.52
N PRO A 149 17.84 -21.49 4.28
CA PRO A 149 19.13 -21.18 3.67
C PRO A 149 19.31 -22.15 2.50
N GLU A 150 19.65 -21.64 1.31
CA GLU A 150 20.20 -22.50 0.27
C GLU A 150 21.30 -23.31 0.95
N ARG A 151 21.13 -24.64 0.97
CA ARG A 151 22.22 -25.55 1.31
C ARG A 151 23.37 -25.09 0.42
N SER A 152 24.44 -24.57 1.02
CA SER A 152 25.68 -24.37 0.29
C SER A 152 26.11 -25.78 -0.12
N ASP A 153 25.88 -26.12 -1.38
CA ASP A 153 26.36 -27.38 -1.92
C ASP A 153 27.88 -27.40 -1.76
N GLY A 154 28.32 -28.38 -0.97
CA GLY A 154 29.68 -28.82 -0.65
C GLY A 154 30.88 -28.02 -1.14
N SER A 155 31.60 -27.41 -0.20
CA SER A 155 33.07 -27.42 -0.29
C SER A 155 33.56 -28.85 0.00
N PRO A 156 34.44 -29.45 -0.84
CA PRO A 156 35.02 -30.76 -0.54
C PRO A 156 35.87 -30.68 0.73
N PRO A 157 35.99 -31.76 1.53
CA PRO A 157 36.88 -31.78 2.69
C PRO A 157 38.32 -31.54 2.25
N GLY A 158 38.96 -30.55 2.84
CA GLY A 158 40.41 -30.37 2.75
C GLY A 158 41.12 -31.61 3.26
N GLY A 159 41.71 -32.39 2.35
CA GLY A 159 42.60 -33.48 2.67
C GLY A 159 43.90 -32.91 3.25
N THR A 160 44.11 -33.11 4.54
CA THR A 160 45.39 -32.85 5.21
C THR A 160 46.34 -34.02 5.02
N SER A 161 47.59 -33.69 4.67
CA SER A 161 48.84 -34.30 5.16
C SER A 161 49.34 -35.64 4.58
N SER A 162 50.40 -35.55 3.77
CA SER A 162 51.71 -36.20 4.06
C SER A 162 52.78 -35.41 3.29
N GLY A 163 53.63 -34.59 3.92
CA GLY A 163 54.78 -35.06 4.69
C GLY A 163 55.98 -35.24 3.76
N ASN A 164 56.80 -34.19 3.56
CA ASN A 164 58.16 -34.37 3.06
C ASN A 164 59.10 -33.43 3.84
N PRO A 165 60.15 -33.95 4.52
CA PRO A 165 61.07 -33.12 5.28
C PRO A 165 62.06 -32.38 4.37
N PRO A 166 62.64 -31.24 4.81
CA PRO A 166 63.56 -30.47 4.00
C PRO A 166 64.90 -31.19 3.86
N ALA A 167 65.33 -31.40 2.62
CA ALA A 167 66.69 -31.83 2.32
C ALA A 167 67.66 -30.69 2.63
N ALA A 168 68.57 -30.95 3.55
CA ALA A 168 69.67 -30.10 3.93
C ALA A 168 70.61 -29.83 2.74
N SER A 169 71.05 -28.58 2.61
CA SER A 169 72.26 -28.21 1.87
C SER A 169 73.50 -28.67 2.64
N PRO A 170 74.52 -29.18 1.93
CA PRO A 170 75.86 -28.68 2.23
C PRO A 170 76.74 -28.46 0.99
N ARG A 171 77.36 -27.26 1.01
CA ARG A 171 78.61 -26.78 0.36
C ARG A 171 78.56 -26.35 -1.09
#